data_AF-A0A8K0VUX8-F1
#
_entry.id   AF-A0A8K0VUX8-F1
#
_cell.length_a   1.000
_cell.length_b   1.000
_cell.length_c   1.000
_cell.angle_alpha   90.00
_cell.angle_beta   90.00
_cell.angle_gamma   90.00
#
_symmetry.space_group_name_H-M   'P 1'
#
loop_
_entity.id
_entity.type
_entity.pdbx_description
1 polymer ?
#
loop_
_entity_poly.entity_id
_entity_poly.type
_entity_poly.pdbx_seq_one_letter_code
_entity_poly.pdbx_strand_id
1 'polypeptide(L)'
;MSDGPNGARGESYVSGITAACFPCSTCVGATFDVDKAYRLGKEIARETITKSAKVLLAPTMNIIRSPLGGRNYETFSEDPYVIRTLGAAFVNGCQSQGIAATPKHFVANDLEKRRTKMTSQIDEQNLREIYMLPFQLVMRDSYPWCFMTSYNRLNREYYANSLRRTL
;
A
#
# COMPACT_ATOMS: atom_id res chain seq x y z
N MET A 1 2.56 15.82 -0.78
CA MET A 1 2.03 14.44 -0.79
C MET A 1 0.84 14.40 0.15
N SER A 2 -0.10 13.47 -0.02
CA SER A 2 -1.21 13.26 0.92
C SER A 2 -1.29 11.80 1.30
N ASP A 3 -1.62 11.51 2.56
CA ASP A 3 -2.06 10.16 2.89
C ASP A 3 -3.29 9.78 2.08
N GLY A 4 -3.28 8.50 1.72
CA GLY A 4 -4.42 7.60 1.83
C GLY A 4 -4.02 6.37 2.68
N PRO A 5 -4.83 5.30 2.70
CA PRO A 5 -5.19 4.60 1.47
C PRO A 5 -6.68 4.58 1.06
N ASN A 6 -7.60 5.05 1.90
CA ASN A 6 -9.05 5.04 1.63
C ASN A 6 -9.67 6.45 1.57
N GLY A 7 -8.90 7.42 1.07
CA GLY A 7 -9.30 8.82 0.94
C GLY A 7 -8.07 9.73 0.95
N ALA A 8 -8.18 10.94 0.39
CA ALA A 8 -7.08 11.89 0.39
C ALA A 8 -7.22 12.90 1.54
N ARG A 9 -6.56 12.63 2.67
CA ARG A 9 -6.67 13.46 3.90
C ARG A 9 -6.28 14.92 3.65
N GLY A 10 -5.24 15.18 2.88
CA GLY A 10 -4.60 16.48 2.76
C GLY A 10 -3.57 16.74 3.85
N GLU A 11 -3.25 18.02 4.05
CA GLU A 11 -2.08 18.48 4.82
C GLU A 11 -2.19 18.29 6.34
N SER A 12 -3.41 18.30 6.88
CA SER A 12 -3.62 18.41 8.33
C SER A 12 -4.84 17.64 8.78
N TYR A 13 -4.81 17.21 10.05
CA TYR A 13 -5.93 16.59 10.73
C TYR A 13 -6.92 17.61 11.32
N VAL A 14 -6.54 18.89 11.41
CA VAL A 14 -7.28 19.92 12.14
C VAL A 14 -7.60 21.18 11.32
N SER A 15 -7.27 21.20 10.02
CA SER A 15 -7.49 22.37 9.15
C SER A 15 -8.95 22.58 8.73
N GLY A 16 -9.86 21.65 9.08
CA GLY A 16 -11.26 21.69 8.66
C GLY A 16 -11.50 21.26 7.21
N ILE A 17 -10.44 20.95 6.44
CA ILE A 17 -10.56 20.40 5.09
C ILE A 17 -11.16 19.00 5.18
N THR A 18 -12.30 18.81 4.52
CA THR A 18 -13.01 17.52 4.50
C THR A 18 -12.44 16.58 3.45
N ALA A 19 -12.58 15.27 3.66
CA ALA A 19 -12.24 14.26 2.68
C ALA A 19 -13.32 13.17 2.63
N ALA A 20 -13.53 12.59 1.46
CA ALA A 20 -14.32 11.40 1.24
C ALA A 20 -13.58 10.21 1.87
N CYS A 21 -14.27 9.53 2.78
CA CYS A 21 -13.81 8.28 3.37
C CYS A 21 -14.44 7.13 2.59
N PHE A 22 -13.61 6.42 1.83
CA PHE A 22 -14.01 5.25 1.08
C PHE A 22 -13.96 3.98 1.95
N PRO A 23 -14.62 2.89 1.54
CA PRO A 23 -14.46 1.59 2.20
C PRO A 23 -12.99 1.23 2.37
N CYS A 24 -12.66 0.58 3.49
CA CYS A 24 -11.30 0.13 3.73
C CYS A 24 -10.89 -0.95 2.70
N SER A 25 -9.59 -1.13 2.51
CA SER A 25 -9.07 -1.97 1.44
C SER A 25 -9.44 -3.45 1.58
N THR A 26 -9.69 -3.96 2.79
CA THR A 26 -10.22 -5.33 2.96
C THR A 26 -11.63 -5.48 2.42
N CYS A 27 -12.49 -4.46 2.56
CA CYS A 27 -13.81 -4.46 1.92
C CYS A 27 -13.68 -4.48 0.40
N VAL A 28 -12.72 -3.74 -0.17
CA VAL A 28 -12.42 -3.76 -1.61
C VAL A 28 -11.89 -5.14 -2.02
N GLY A 29 -11.00 -5.71 -1.21
CA GLY A 29 -10.48 -7.07 -1.34
C GLY A 29 -11.58 -8.12 -1.45
N ALA A 30 -12.57 -8.04 -0.55
CA ALA A 30 -13.70 -8.94 -0.52
C ALA A 30 -14.61 -8.88 -1.77
N THR A 31 -14.47 -7.85 -2.61
CA THR A 31 -15.23 -7.78 -3.88
C THR A 31 -14.62 -8.60 -5.00
N PHE A 32 -13.32 -8.90 -4.94
CA PHE A 32 -12.54 -9.49 -6.05
C PHE A 32 -12.72 -8.75 -7.40
N ASP A 33 -13.12 -7.48 -7.36
CA ASP A 33 -13.52 -6.71 -8.54
C ASP A 33 -12.43 -5.69 -8.90
N VAL A 34 -11.71 -6.01 -9.96
CA VAL A 34 -10.60 -5.21 -10.51
C VAL A 34 -11.08 -3.83 -10.98
N ASP A 35 -12.27 -3.76 -11.57
CA ASP A 35 -12.83 -2.50 -12.07
C ASP A 35 -13.21 -1.58 -10.91
N LYS A 36 -13.76 -2.13 -9.82
CA LYS A 36 -14.02 -1.35 -8.60
C LYS A 36 -12.72 -0.83 -7.99
N ALA A 37 -11.66 -1.64 -7.92
CA ALA A 37 -10.36 -1.19 -7.42
C ALA A 37 -9.75 -0.07 -8.28
N TYR A 38 -9.84 -0.18 -9.61
CA TYR A 38 -9.41 0.86 -10.55
C TYR A 38 -10.21 2.16 -10.36
N ARG A 39 -11.53 2.08 -10.31
CA ARG A 39 -12.41 3.24 -10.07
C ARG A 39 -12.11 3.91 -8.74
N LEU A 40 -11.90 3.12 -7.69
CA LEU A 40 -11.53 3.64 -6.38
C LEU A 40 -10.23 4.46 -6.42
N GLY A 41 -9.17 3.90 -7.02
CA GLY A 41 -7.90 4.61 -7.17
C GLY A 41 -8.06 5.91 -7.98
N LYS A 42 -8.90 5.89 -9.03
CA LYS A 42 -9.23 7.06 -9.85
C LYS A 42 -9.96 8.15 -9.05
N GLU A 43 -10.97 7.81 -8.26
CA GLU A 43 -11.73 8.79 -7.48
C GLU A 43 -10.89 9.39 -6.33
N ILE A 44 -10.11 8.57 -5.62
CA ILE A 44 -9.20 9.11 -4.58
C ILE A 44 -8.13 10.01 -5.20
N ALA A 45 -7.63 9.70 -6.40
CA ALA A 45 -6.69 10.57 -7.10
C ALA A 45 -7.30 11.91 -7.50
N ARG A 46 -8.56 11.95 -7.97
CA ARG A 46 -9.27 13.21 -8.20
C ARG A 46 -9.39 14.03 -6.92
N GLU A 47 -9.70 13.38 -5.81
CA GLU A 47 -9.74 14.05 -4.52
C GLU A 47 -8.36 14.57 -4.10
N THR A 48 -7.30 13.82 -4.37
CA THR A 48 -5.91 14.22 -4.08
C THR A 48 -5.53 15.53 -4.76
N ILE A 49 -6.04 15.78 -5.97
CA ILE A 49 -5.85 17.05 -6.69
C ILE A 49 -6.48 18.21 -5.90
N THR A 50 -7.66 18.01 -5.31
CA THR A 50 -8.33 19.05 -4.48
C THR A 50 -7.53 19.41 -3.23
N LYS A 51 -6.62 18.52 -2.79
CA LYS A 51 -5.71 18.75 -1.66
C LYS A 51 -4.37 19.35 -2.07
N SER A 52 -4.25 19.81 -3.33
CA SER A 52 -3.00 20.31 -3.91
C SER A 52 -1.83 19.33 -3.79
N ALA A 53 -2.11 18.02 -3.75
CA ALA A 53 -1.12 16.96 -3.69
C ALA A 53 -0.93 16.31 -5.07
N LYS A 54 0.32 15.89 -5.36
CA LYS A 54 0.70 15.18 -6.60
C LYS A 54 1.06 13.70 -6.38
N VAL A 55 1.16 13.31 -5.11
CA VAL A 55 1.53 11.95 -4.69
C VAL A 55 0.54 11.53 -3.62
N LEU A 56 -0.09 10.38 -3.84
CA LEU A 56 -0.96 9.70 -2.89
C LEU A 56 -0.15 8.57 -2.24
N LEU A 57 -0.12 8.55 -0.91
CA LEU A 57 0.58 7.51 -0.15
C LEU A 57 -0.30 6.25 -0.07
N ALA A 58 -0.53 5.57 -1.19
CA ALA A 58 -1.41 4.40 -1.32
C ALA A 58 -1.06 3.60 -2.60
N PRO A 59 -1.46 2.32 -2.71
CA PRO A 59 -2.21 1.52 -1.73
C PRO A 59 -1.31 0.87 -0.66
N THR A 60 -1.91 0.38 0.43
CA THR A 60 -1.20 -0.51 1.36
C THR A 60 -1.33 -1.97 0.87
N MET A 61 -0.21 -2.70 0.81
CA MET A 61 -0.06 -4.02 0.18
C MET A 61 0.69 -5.01 1.07
N ASN A 62 0.73 -4.77 2.39
CA ASN A 62 1.27 -5.73 3.35
C ASN A 62 0.38 -6.98 3.44
N ILE A 63 0.94 -8.11 3.85
CA ILE A 63 0.22 -9.38 3.90
C ILE A 63 -0.56 -9.45 5.21
N ILE A 64 -1.83 -9.85 5.16
CA ILE A 64 -2.57 -10.23 6.38
C ILE A 64 -2.04 -11.59 6.85
N ARG A 65 -0.91 -11.58 7.57
CA ARG A 65 -0.30 -12.80 8.12
C ARG A 65 -1.07 -13.36 9.32
N SER A 66 -1.65 -12.46 10.10
CA SER A 66 -2.37 -12.78 11.33
C SER A 66 -3.59 -11.88 11.44
N PRO A 67 -4.75 -12.37 11.91
CA PRO A 67 -5.95 -11.55 12.09
C PRO A 67 -5.77 -10.43 13.12
N LEU A 68 -4.72 -10.49 13.95
CA LEU A 68 -4.44 -9.51 15.02
C LEU A 68 -3.66 -8.27 14.55
N GLY A 69 -3.41 -8.14 13.25
CA GLY A 69 -2.69 -7.00 12.67
C GLY A 69 -3.51 -5.71 12.75
N GLY A 70 -2.98 -4.70 13.46
CA GLY A 70 -3.68 -3.43 13.69
C GLY A 70 -3.97 -2.59 12.45
N ARG A 71 -3.34 -2.91 11.30
CA ARG A 71 -3.57 -2.25 10.00
C ARG A 71 -4.07 -3.20 8.91
N ASN A 72 -4.57 -4.38 9.30
CA ASN A 72 -5.11 -5.36 8.34
C ASN A 72 -6.21 -4.74 7.46
N TYR A 73 -7.05 -3.87 8.03
CA TYR A 73 -8.12 -3.19 7.27
C TYR A 73 -7.60 -2.33 6.10
N GLU A 74 -6.34 -1.90 6.14
CA GLU A 74 -5.75 -1.05 5.10
C GLU A 74 -5.16 -1.82 3.91
N THR A 75 -5.02 -3.15 4.00
CA THR A 75 -4.56 -3.99 2.88
C THR A 75 -5.71 -4.79 2.28
N PHE A 76 -5.49 -5.48 1.16
CA PHE A 76 -6.56 -6.14 0.41
C PHE A 76 -6.86 -7.57 0.89
N SER A 77 -5.84 -8.37 1.24
CA SER A 77 -6.01 -9.80 1.48
C SER A 77 -4.83 -10.40 2.27
N GLU A 78 -4.97 -11.66 2.66
CA GLU A 78 -3.85 -12.56 3.03
C GLU A 78 -3.16 -13.16 1.79
N ASP A 79 -3.87 -13.24 0.66
CA ASP A 79 -3.36 -13.83 -0.57
C ASP A 79 -2.54 -12.80 -1.41
N PRO A 80 -1.26 -13.11 -1.74
CA PRO A 80 -0.40 -12.22 -2.52
C PRO A 80 -0.96 -11.85 -3.90
N TYR A 81 -1.69 -12.75 -4.54
CA TYR A 81 -2.21 -12.56 -5.89
C TYR A 81 -3.46 -11.68 -5.92
N VAL A 82 -4.31 -11.75 -4.90
CA VAL A 82 -5.41 -10.80 -4.71
C VAL A 82 -4.84 -9.40 -4.46
N ILE A 83 -3.83 -9.28 -3.57
CA ILE A 83 -3.19 -7.99 -3.27
C ILE A 83 -2.59 -7.37 -4.53
N ARG A 84 -1.82 -8.12 -5.32
CA ARG A 84 -1.21 -7.58 -6.54
C ARG A 84 -2.25 -7.17 -7.57
N THR A 85 -3.31 -7.94 -7.74
CA THR A 85 -4.30 -7.71 -8.80
C THR A 85 -5.10 -6.45 -8.52
N LEU A 86 -5.61 -6.30 -7.30
CA LEU A 86 -6.37 -5.12 -6.90
C LEU A 86 -5.45 -3.90 -6.69
N GLY A 87 -4.26 -4.12 -6.14
CA GLY A 87 -3.25 -3.07 -5.98
C GLY A 87 -2.79 -2.48 -7.32
N ALA A 88 -2.55 -3.31 -8.34
CA ALA A 88 -2.19 -2.84 -9.68
C ALA A 88 -3.31 -2.03 -10.32
N ALA A 89 -4.55 -2.50 -10.20
CA ALA A 89 -5.72 -1.75 -10.67
C ALA A 89 -5.86 -0.39 -9.99
N PHE A 90 -5.70 -0.35 -8.65
CA PHE A 90 -5.71 0.89 -7.88
C PHE A 90 -4.61 1.87 -8.35
N VAL A 91 -3.37 1.39 -8.50
CA VAL A 91 -2.23 2.19 -9.00
C VAL A 91 -2.53 2.76 -10.38
N ASN A 92 -3.00 1.93 -11.31
CA ASN A 92 -3.38 2.37 -12.66
C ASN A 92 -4.49 3.42 -12.61
N GLY A 93 -5.48 3.25 -11.73
CA GLY A 93 -6.53 4.22 -11.48
C GLY A 93 -5.98 5.57 -11.05
N CYS A 94 -5.09 5.61 -10.07
CA CYS A 94 -4.46 6.84 -9.59
C CYS A 94 -3.63 7.53 -10.69
N GLN A 95 -2.75 6.77 -11.34
CA GLN A 95 -1.82 7.31 -12.33
C GLN A 95 -2.53 7.77 -13.61
N SER A 96 -3.71 7.21 -13.93
CA SER A 96 -4.57 7.71 -15.01
C SER A 96 -5.03 9.16 -14.81
N GLN A 97 -5.02 9.66 -13.56
CA GLN A 97 -5.38 11.04 -13.22
C GLN A 97 -4.15 11.94 -13.02
N GLY A 98 -2.94 11.46 -13.37
CA GLY A 98 -1.70 12.20 -13.19
C GLY A 98 -1.26 12.33 -11.73
N ILE A 99 -1.71 11.45 -10.85
CA ILE A 99 -1.29 11.38 -9.44
C ILE A 99 -0.39 10.15 -9.24
N ALA A 100 0.78 10.37 -8.65
CA ALA A 100 1.71 9.31 -8.31
C ALA A 100 1.10 8.41 -7.22
N ALA A 101 0.99 7.11 -7.49
CA ALA A 101 0.70 6.13 -6.46
C ALA A 101 2.00 5.72 -5.74
N THR A 102 1.86 5.32 -4.47
CA THR A 102 2.97 4.88 -3.61
C THR A 102 2.58 3.58 -2.89
N PRO A 103 2.73 2.40 -3.53
CA PRO A 103 2.58 1.12 -2.85
C PRO A 103 3.42 1.06 -1.57
N LYS A 104 2.79 0.67 -0.46
CA LYS A 104 3.37 0.68 0.89
C LYS A 104 2.96 -0.56 1.69
N HIS A 105 3.67 -1.00 2.71
CA HIS A 105 4.99 -0.57 3.12
C HIS A 105 5.96 -1.69 2.76
N PHE A 106 6.92 -1.38 1.90
CA PHE A 106 7.90 -2.32 1.39
C PHE A 106 9.03 -2.52 2.42
N VAL A 107 9.12 -3.63 3.14
CA VAL A 107 8.30 -4.85 3.08
C VAL A 107 8.12 -5.46 4.48
N ALA A 108 7.18 -6.41 4.61
CA ALA A 108 6.93 -7.23 5.81
C ALA A 108 6.60 -6.43 7.09
N ASN A 109 5.80 -5.38 6.96
CA ASN A 109 5.27 -4.57 8.05
C ASN A 109 3.85 -5.02 8.45
N ASP A 110 3.74 -6.27 8.91
CA ASP A 110 2.44 -6.93 9.06
C ASP A 110 1.89 -6.85 10.49
N LEU A 111 2.62 -6.22 11.43
CA LEU A 111 2.21 -6.04 12.83
C LEU A 111 2.65 -4.67 13.38
N GLU A 112 1.79 -4.03 14.18
CA GLU A 112 2.02 -2.66 14.67
C GLU A 112 2.88 -2.59 15.94
N LYS A 113 2.83 -3.63 16.78
CA LYS A 113 3.44 -3.63 18.11
C LYS A 113 4.96 -3.46 18.02
N ARG A 114 5.48 -2.27 18.34
CA ARG A 114 6.91 -1.91 18.20
C ARG A 114 7.40 -1.96 16.74
N ARG A 115 6.55 -1.63 15.75
CA ARG A 115 6.88 -1.67 14.30
C ARG A 115 8.19 -0.97 13.90
N THR A 116 8.63 0.06 14.63
CA THR A 116 9.90 0.78 14.38
C THR A 116 11.15 0.13 14.98
N LYS A 117 10.97 -0.88 15.85
CA LYS A 117 12.06 -1.57 16.57
C LYS A 117 12.06 -3.08 16.36
N MET A 118 10.93 -3.69 15.99
CA MET A 118 10.86 -5.13 15.74
C MET A 118 11.68 -5.52 14.50
N THR A 119 11.97 -6.81 14.40
CA THR A 119 12.50 -7.41 13.18
C THR A 119 11.58 -8.52 12.72
N SER A 120 11.18 -8.47 11.46
CA SER A 120 10.55 -9.57 10.76
C SER A 120 11.67 -10.55 10.38
N GLN A 121 11.62 -11.77 10.91
CA GLN A 121 12.57 -12.84 10.58
C GLN A 121 11.89 -13.78 9.61
N ILE A 122 12.32 -13.74 8.35
CA ILE A 122 11.66 -14.43 7.23
C ILE A 122 12.77 -15.01 6.35
N ASP A 123 12.68 -16.30 6.03
CA ASP A 123 13.57 -16.94 5.07
C ASP A 123 13.33 -16.42 3.65
N GLU A 124 14.30 -16.67 2.76
CA GLU A 124 14.29 -16.09 1.42
C GLU A 124 13.11 -16.55 0.57
N GLN A 125 12.70 -17.82 0.71
CA GLN A 125 11.60 -18.37 -0.06
C GLN A 125 10.30 -17.67 0.31
N ASN A 126 9.96 -17.67 1.60
CA ASN A 126 8.74 -17.01 2.08
C ASN A 126 8.76 -15.50 1.80
N LEU A 127 9.91 -14.85 1.93
CA LEU A 127 10.06 -13.43 1.62
C LEU A 127 9.72 -13.15 0.16
N ARG A 128 10.22 -13.95 -0.78
CA ARG A 128 9.98 -13.79 -2.22
C ARG A 128 8.57 -14.17 -2.62
N GLU A 129 8.09 -15.33 -2.19
CA GLU A 129 6.82 -15.91 -2.65
C GLU A 129 5.60 -15.25 -2.01
N ILE A 130 5.73 -14.70 -0.79
CA ILE A 130 4.58 -14.14 -0.04
C ILE A 130 4.66 -12.62 0.08
N TYR A 131 5.74 -12.09 0.63
CA TYR A 131 5.78 -10.67 1.05
C TYR A 131 6.25 -9.72 -0.05
N MET A 132 7.21 -10.13 -0.88
CA MET A 132 7.72 -9.33 -2.00
C MET A 132 6.92 -9.56 -3.29
N LEU A 133 6.31 -10.74 -3.47
CA LEU A 133 5.57 -11.07 -4.68
C LEU A 133 4.53 -10.00 -5.06
N PRO A 134 3.71 -9.44 -4.15
CA PRO A 134 2.75 -8.40 -4.52
C PRO A 134 3.41 -7.14 -5.07
N PHE A 135 4.55 -6.75 -4.50
CA PHE A 135 5.31 -5.56 -4.93
C PHE A 135 6.04 -5.80 -6.26
N GLN A 136 6.58 -7.01 -6.47
CA GLN A 136 7.18 -7.37 -7.75
C GLN A 136 6.15 -7.34 -8.88
N LEU A 137 4.98 -7.92 -8.64
CA LEU A 137 3.92 -7.98 -9.66
C LEU A 137 3.26 -6.63 -9.89
N VAL A 138 3.04 -5.81 -8.86
CA VAL A 138 2.53 -4.44 -9.05
C VAL A 138 3.53 -3.59 -9.85
N MET A 139 4.84 -3.76 -9.62
CA MET A 139 5.86 -3.08 -10.42
C MET A 139 5.77 -3.45 -11.90
N ARG A 140 5.62 -4.75 -12.20
CA ARG A 140 5.47 -5.26 -13.57
C ARG A 140 4.19 -4.77 -14.24
N ASP A 141 3.07 -4.78 -13.52
CA ASP A 141 1.73 -4.64 -14.11
C ASP A 141 1.20 -3.19 -14.12
N SER A 142 1.76 -2.28 -13.31
CA SER A 142 1.26 -0.91 -13.20
C SER A 142 2.31 0.18 -13.08
N TYR A 143 3.61 -0.16 -13.02
CA TYR A 143 4.73 0.78 -12.98
C TYR A 143 4.48 1.98 -12.01
N PRO A 144 4.34 1.72 -10.70
CA PRO A 144 4.13 2.76 -9.71
C PRO A 144 5.30 3.74 -9.68
N TRP A 145 5.00 5.04 -9.61
CA TRP A 145 6.03 6.09 -9.63
C TRP A 145 6.80 6.22 -8.33
N CYS A 146 6.26 5.71 -7.22
CA CYS A 146 6.88 5.77 -5.90
C CYS A 146 6.68 4.45 -5.17
N PHE A 147 7.55 4.16 -4.20
CA PHE A 147 7.32 3.15 -3.17
C PHE A 147 7.62 3.76 -1.81
N MET A 148 6.96 3.26 -0.76
CA MET A 148 7.27 3.64 0.61
C MET A 148 7.83 2.44 1.35
N THR A 149 9.02 2.61 1.93
CA THR A 149 9.65 1.56 2.74
C THR A 149 8.91 1.36 4.06
N SER A 150 9.04 0.17 4.63
CA SER A 150 8.52 -0.14 5.95
C SER A 150 9.36 0.43 7.08
N TYR A 151 8.75 0.49 8.28
CA TYR A 151 9.43 0.89 9.50
C TYR A 151 10.26 -0.24 10.13
N ASN A 152 9.83 -1.49 9.95
CA ASN A 152 10.45 -2.63 10.63
C ASN A 152 11.82 -2.94 10.04
N ARG A 153 12.60 -3.71 10.82
CA ARG A 153 13.76 -4.40 10.28
C ARG A 153 13.31 -5.69 9.58
N LEU A 154 13.99 -6.05 8.51
CA LEU A 154 13.92 -7.36 7.87
C LEU A 154 15.24 -8.07 8.15
N ASN A 155 15.19 -9.23 8.80
CA ASN A 155 16.39 -10.01 9.14
C ASN A 155 17.51 -9.14 9.80
N ARG A 156 17.10 -8.27 10.74
CA ARG A 156 17.92 -7.34 11.55
C ARG A 156 18.40 -6.06 10.86
N GLU A 157 18.06 -5.83 9.60
CA GLU A 157 18.42 -4.61 8.87
C GLU A 157 17.18 -3.75 8.57
N TYR A 158 17.28 -2.42 8.69
CA TYR A 158 16.20 -1.53 8.27
C TYR A 158 16.16 -1.47 6.74
N TYR A 159 15.00 -1.76 6.15
CA TYR A 159 14.90 -1.82 4.68
C TYR A 159 15.19 -0.47 4.01
N ALA A 160 14.86 0.65 4.69
CA ALA A 160 15.19 2.00 4.24
C ALA A 160 16.70 2.25 4.03
N ASN A 161 17.57 1.45 4.68
CA ASN A 161 19.02 1.57 4.59
C ASN A 161 19.68 0.31 3.96
N SER A 162 18.88 -0.63 3.46
CA SER A 162 19.41 -1.90 2.97
C SER A 162 20.01 -1.75 1.57
N LEU A 163 21.23 -2.28 1.39
CA LEU A 163 21.88 -2.38 0.07
C LEU A 163 21.46 -3.65 -0.68
N ARG A 164 20.53 -4.43 -0.14
CA ARG A 164 20.07 -5.68 -0.74
C ARG A 164 19.48 -5.40 -2.11
N ARG A 165 20.13 -5.91 -3.16
CA ARG A 165 19.57 -5.93 -4.51
C ARG A 165 18.45 -6.96 -4.56
N THR A 166 17.22 -6.51 -4.69
CA THR A 166 16.01 -7.36 -4.76
C THR A 166 15.46 -7.52 -6.18
N LEU A 167 16.31 -7.40 -7.20
CA LEU A 167 15.98 -7.71 -8.59
C LEU A 167 17.10 -8.56 -9.19
#